data_AF-A0A9D9D202-F1
#
_entry.id   AF-A0A9D9D202-F1
#
_cell.length_a   1.000
_cell.length_b   1.000
_cell.length_c   1.000
_cell.angle_alpha   90.00
_cell.angle_beta   90.00
_cell.angle_gamma   90.00
#
_symmetry.space_group_name_H-M   'P 1'
#
loop_
_entity.id
_entity.type
_entity.pdbx_description
1 polymer ?
#
loop_
_entity_poly.entity_id
_entity_poly.type
_entity_poly.pdbx_seq_one_letter_code
_entity_poly.pdbx_strand_id
1 'polypeptide(L)'
;AFHQTMPAYNYMYGLPYQYYEQYHVRKYGAHGTSHQFVAGKAAKLAGIDLQNSKIITCHLGNGSSITAVQNGKCLDTSMGFTPLAGMIMGTRCGSIDPNIVPYLMKKENISPDDMTTLMNRKSGFLGVSGVSSDCRELDAAIAEGNERAKLALKIFTHDVIKIIGSYIAEMDGVDLIVFTAGIGENNPRLRRRVCENFGYMGLKFDYEANAAPGDDKVISAPDSKVKVMVVSTNEELVIARDTMHLVLGNQE
;
A
#
# COMPACT_ATOMS: atom_id res chain seq x y z
N ALA A 1 -6.09 1.33 15.39
CA ALA A 1 -6.66 0.03 15.78
C ALA A 1 -5.94 -1.13 15.09
N PHE A 2 -6.17 -1.39 13.80
CA PHE A 2 -5.64 -2.58 13.10
C PHE A 2 -4.11 -2.78 13.21
N HIS A 3 -3.33 -1.73 12.92
CA HIS A 3 -1.86 -1.79 12.92
C HIS A 3 -1.21 -1.87 14.31
N GLN A 4 -1.99 -1.79 15.40
CA GLN A 4 -1.43 -1.87 16.77
C GLN A 4 -0.96 -3.27 17.16
N THR A 5 -1.20 -4.26 16.30
CA THR A 5 -0.72 -5.64 16.46
C THR A 5 0.72 -5.84 15.98
N MET A 6 1.33 -4.84 15.33
CA MET A 6 2.72 -4.92 14.88
C MET A 6 3.68 -5.18 16.07
N PRO A 7 4.64 -6.10 15.93
CA PRO A 7 5.67 -6.33 16.94
C PRO A 7 6.68 -5.18 16.99
N ALA A 8 7.40 -5.06 18.11
CA ALA A 8 8.35 -3.97 18.35
C ALA A 8 9.41 -3.79 17.26
N TYR A 9 9.93 -4.89 16.73
CA TYR A 9 10.94 -4.83 15.66
C TYR A 9 10.41 -4.25 14.34
N ASN A 10 9.09 -4.22 14.12
CA ASN A 10 8.49 -3.62 12.93
C ASN A 10 8.06 -2.18 13.12
N TYR A 11 7.70 -1.78 14.35
CA TYR A 11 7.28 -0.40 14.61
C TYR A 11 8.38 0.53 15.10
N MET A 12 9.46 0.00 15.67
CA MET A 12 10.54 0.84 16.19
C MET A 12 11.39 1.39 15.05
N TYR A 13 11.65 2.69 15.08
CA TYR A 13 12.69 3.29 14.24
C TYR A 13 14.05 3.13 14.92
N GLY A 14 15.11 3.01 14.12
CA GLY A 14 16.51 3.02 14.56
C GLY A 14 16.99 4.40 15.02
N LEU A 15 16.20 5.09 15.83
CA LEU A 15 16.51 6.37 16.46
C LEU A 15 16.85 6.14 17.94
N PRO A 16 17.51 7.10 18.62
CA PRO A 16 17.67 7.04 20.07
C PRO A 16 16.35 6.71 20.79
N TYR A 17 16.38 5.67 21.62
CA TYR A 17 15.18 5.08 22.22
C TYR A 17 14.31 6.09 22.99
N GLN A 18 14.93 7.12 23.57
CA GLN A 18 14.24 8.23 24.24
C GLN A 18 13.16 8.91 23.38
N TYR A 19 13.30 8.94 22.05
CA TYR A 19 12.29 9.56 21.19
C TYR A 19 11.02 8.72 21.08
N TYR A 20 11.12 7.40 21.25
CA TYR A 20 9.96 6.54 21.41
C TYR A 20 9.34 6.70 22.80
N GLU A 21 10.15 6.76 23.86
CA GLU A 21 9.63 6.90 25.24
C GLU A 21 8.95 8.24 25.48
N GLN A 22 9.54 9.34 25.02
CA GLN A 22 9.06 10.70 25.30
C GLN A 22 8.01 11.17 24.31
N TYR A 23 8.18 10.85 23.03
CA TYR A 23 7.36 11.41 21.95
C TYR A 23 6.63 10.34 21.13
N HIS A 24 6.80 9.06 21.46
CA HIS A 24 6.20 7.94 20.74
C HIS A 24 6.51 7.96 19.23
N VAL A 25 7.75 8.34 18.87
CA VAL A 25 8.22 8.24 17.49
C VAL A 25 8.37 6.77 17.10
N ARG A 26 7.35 6.25 16.41
CA ARG A 26 7.26 4.87 15.92
C ARG A 26 6.42 4.79 14.66
N LYS A 27 6.44 3.64 13.98
CA LYS A 27 5.51 3.30 12.91
C LYS A 27 4.10 3.16 13.49
N TYR A 28 3.13 3.85 12.87
CA TYR A 28 1.71 3.71 13.16
C TYR A 28 0.96 3.08 11.98
N GLY A 29 1.35 3.42 10.75
CA GLY A 29 0.64 3.04 9.54
C GLY A 29 -0.66 3.82 9.31
N ALA A 30 -1.23 3.68 8.12
CA ALA A 30 -2.56 4.20 7.80
C ALA A 30 -3.35 3.23 6.91
N HIS A 31 -4.57 3.60 6.53
CA HIS A 31 -5.53 2.75 5.81
C HIS A 31 -5.89 1.46 6.57
N GLY A 32 -5.79 1.46 7.91
CA GLY A 32 -6.04 0.27 8.73
C GLY A 32 -7.44 -0.32 8.52
N THR A 33 -8.47 0.53 8.45
CA THR A 33 -9.86 0.15 8.16
C THR A 33 -9.99 -0.58 6.82
N SER A 34 -9.38 -0.02 5.77
CA SER A 34 -9.37 -0.62 4.43
C SER A 34 -8.65 -1.97 4.43
N HIS A 35 -7.43 -2.04 4.96
CA HIS A 35 -6.62 -3.26 5.02
C HIS A 35 -7.32 -4.39 5.80
N GLN A 36 -7.88 -4.08 6.96
CA GLN A 36 -8.63 -5.05 7.77
C GLN A 36 -9.84 -5.60 7.02
N PHE A 37 -10.61 -4.71 6.37
CA PHE A 37 -11.80 -5.10 5.62
C PHE A 37 -11.47 -5.99 4.43
N VAL A 38 -10.51 -5.57 3.59
CA VAL A 38 -10.19 -6.32 2.37
C VAL A 38 -9.47 -7.61 2.67
N ALA A 39 -8.65 -7.70 3.73
CA ALA A 39 -8.06 -8.96 4.18
C ALA A 39 -9.15 -9.99 4.54
N GLY A 40 -10.12 -9.61 5.38
CA GLY A 40 -11.20 -10.51 5.79
C GLY A 40 -12.15 -10.87 4.65
N LYS A 41 -12.52 -9.89 3.83
CA LYS A 41 -13.38 -10.10 2.65
C LYS A 41 -12.71 -11.02 1.63
N ALA A 42 -11.43 -10.78 1.31
CA ALA A 42 -10.68 -11.59 0.36
C ALA A 42 -10.46 -13.01 0.88
N ALA A 43 -10.09 -13.19 2.16
CA ALA A 43 -9.94 -14.51 2.77
C ALA A 43 -11.23 -15.34 2.65
N LYS A 44 -12.39 -14.73 2.96
CA LYS A 44 -13.71 -15.36 2.83
C LYS A 44 -14.00 -15.78 1.38
N LEU A 45 -13.81 -14.88 0.42
CA LEU A 45 -14.06 -15.16 -1.00
C LEU A 45 -13.08 -16.19 -1.58
N ALA A 46 -11.85 -16.21 -1.10
CA ALA A 46 -10.82 -17.16 -1.50
C ALA A 46 -10.95 -18.52 -0.83
N GLY A 47 -11.85 -18.70 0.14
CA GLY A 47 -11.95 -19.91 0.95
C GLY A 47 -10.71 -20.18 1.79
N ILE A 48 -10.04 -19.12 2.27
CA ILE A 48 -8.85 -19.18 3.12
C ILE A 48 -9.25 -18.82 4.56
N ASP A 49 -8.71 -19.57 5.53
CA ASP A 49 -8.86 -19.21 6.94
C ASP A 49 -7.99 -17.99 7.28
N LEU A 50 -8.64 -16.86 7.60
CA LEU A 50 -7.96 -15.64 7.99
C LEU A 50 -7.03 -15.83 9.19
N GLN A 51 -7.37 -16.72 10.13
CA GLN A 51 -6.59 -16.96 11.35
C GLN A 51 -5.39 -17.88 11.13
N ASN A 52 -5.27 -18.49 9.95
CA ASN A 52 -4.16 -19.36 9.56
C ASN A 52 -3.74 -19.07 8.11
N SER A 53 -3.33 -17.83 7.85
CA SER A 53 -2.92 -17.39 6.51
C SER A 53 -1.95 -16.22 6.54
N LYS A 54 -1.24 -16.06 5.42
CA LYS A 54 -0.30 -14.97 5.10
C LYS A 54 -0.87 -14.18 3.93
N ILE A 55 -1.39 -13.00 4.21
CA ILE A 55 -2.09 -12.15 3.24
C ILE A 55 -1.32 -10.84 3.09
N ILE A 56 -1.14 -10.38 1.85
CA ILE A 56 -0.63 -9.03 1.57
C ILE A 56 -1.75 -8.20 0.96
N THR A 57 -2.10 -7.09 1.60
CA THR A 57 -3.12 -6.16 1.11
C THR A 57 -2.48 -4.90 0.54
N CYS A 58 -2.79 -4.60 -0.71
CA CYS A 58 -2.26 -3.48 -1.48
C CYS A 58 -3.38 -2.45 -1.69
N HIS A 59 -3.45 -1.46 -0.81
CA HIS A 59 -4.33 -0.31 -0.97
C HIS A 59 -3.62 0.71 -1.86
N LEU A 60 -3.96 0.73 -3.15
CA LEU A 60 -3.29 1.56 -4.14
C LEU A 60 -4.24 2.65 -4.62
N GLY A 61 -4.00 3.88 -4.18
CA GLY A 61 -4.77 5.07 -4.52
C GLY A 61 -3.87 6.30 -4.58
N ASN A 62 -4.46 7.51 -4.50
CA ASN A 62 -3.67 8.74 -4.44
C ASN A 62 -2.78 8.79 -3.18
N GLY A 63 -3.27 8.21 -2.08
CA GLY A 63 -2.45 7.68 -1.00
C GLY A 63 -2.38 6.16 -1.16
N SER A 64 -1.18 5.58 -1.03
CA SER A 64 -0.98 4.14 -1.22
C SER A 64 -0.24 3.53 -0.03
N SER A 65 -0.70 2.36 0.44
CA SER A 65 0.03 1.57 1.42
C SER A 65 -0.17 0.08 1.23
N ILE A 66 0.83 -0.69 1.65
CA ILE A 66 0.79 -2.16 1.63
C ILE A 66 0.94 -2.66 3.06
N THR A 67 0.18 -3.69 3.43
CA THR A 67 0.20 -4.30 4.76
C THR A 67 0.40 -5.81 4.64
N ALA A 68 1.29 -6.35 5.46
CA ALA A 68 1.44 -7.78 5.72
C ALA A 68 0.48 -8.18 6.84
N VAL A 69 -0.43 -9.10 6.54
CA VAL A 69 -1.42 -9.62 7.48
C VAL A 69 -1.12 -11.10 7.72
N GLN A 70 -0.71 -11.44 8.93
CA GLN A 70 -0.42 -12.81 9.33
C GLN A 70 -1.41 -13.24 10.41
N ASN A 71 -2.14 -14.32 10.15
CA ASN A 71 -3.13 -14.88 11.07
C ASN A 71 -4.15 -13.81 11.54
N GLY A 72 -4.65 -13.03 10.58
CA GLY A 72 -5.63 -11.97 10.80
C GLY A 72 -5.12 -10.71 11.50
N LYS A 73 -3.82 -10.63 11.81
CA LYS A 73 -3.19 -9.49 12.50
C LYS A 73 -2.21 -8.78 11.58
N CYS A 74 -2.06 -7.47 11.77
CA CYS A 74 -1.05 -6.69 11.05
C CYS A 74 0.34 -7.04 11.60
N LEU A 75 1.16 -7.65 10.75
CA LEU A 75 2.56 -7.92 11.04
C LEU A 75 3.42 -6.69 10.72
N ASP A 76 3.28 -6.14 9.51
CA ASP A 76 3.97 -4.93 9.08
C ASP A 76 3.13 -4.10 8.09
N THR A 77 3.43 -2.80 7.97
CA THR A 77 2.78 -1.88 7.04
C THR A 77 3.75 -0.83 6.50
N SER A 78 3.48 -0.34 5.28
CA SER A 78 4.46 0.46 4.54
C SER A 78 4.50 1.93 4.99
N MET A 79 3.38 2.44 5.51
CA MET A 79 3.32 3.80 6.05
C MET A 79 3.91 3.84 7.46
N GLY A 80 4.45 5.01 7.80
CA GLY A 80 5.35 5.20 8.92
C GLY A 80 4.70 5.79 10.17
N PHE A 81 5.48 6.64 10.83
CA PHE A 81 4.98 7.65 11.77
C PHE A 81 3.89 8.54 11.13
N THR A 82 4.05 8.84 9.85
CA THR A 82 3.08 9.60 9.04
C THR A 82 2.72 8.84 7.76
N PRO A 83 1.65 9.26 7.06
CA PRO A 83 1.30 8.74 5.73
C PRO A 83 2.29 9.07 4.59
N LEU A 84 3.45 9.65 4.89
CA LEU A 84 4.48 10.00 3.90
C LEU A 84 5.39 8.81 3.56
N ALA A 85 5.75 8.01 4.56
CA ALA A 85 6.68 6.89 4.36
C ALA A 85 6.07 5.76 3.52
N GLY A 86 6.93 4.96 2.90
CA GLY A 86 6.57 3.85 2.03
C GLY A 86 6.95 4.14 0.59
N MET A 87 6.02 3.93 -0.32
CA MET A 87 6.21 4.16 -1.76
C MET A 87 5.90 5.59 -2.17
N ILE A 88 6.39 5.97 -3.34
CA ILE A 88 5.92 7.17 -4.03
C ILE A 88 4.38 7.11 -4.22
N MET A 89 3.70 8.25 -4.08
CA MET A 89 2.25 8.35 -4.27
C MET A 89 1.92 9.51 -5.22
N GLY A 90 0.66 9.95 -5.32
CA GLY A 90 0.31 11.01 -6.28
C GLY A 90 1.07 12.31 -6.07
N THR A 91 1.20 12.76 -4.81
CA THR A 91 1.94 13.99 -4.45
C THR A 91 2.98 13.82 -3.35
N ARG A 92 3.08 12.60 -2.80
CA ARG A 92 3.99 12.27 -1.69
C ARG A 92 5.25 11.58 -2.18
N CYS A 93 6.41 11.95 -1.65
CA CYS A 93 7.70 11.40 -2.09
C CYS A 93 7.90 9.92 -1.74
N GLY A 94 7.21 9.39 -0.72
CA GLY A 94 7.53 8.08 -0.16
C GLY A 94 8.76 8.13 0.74
N SER A 95 9.34 6.97 1.01
CA SER A 95 10.60 6.84 1.74
C SER A 95 11.78 7.28 0.86
N ILE A 96 12.51 8.28 1.32
CA ILE A 96 13.73 8.79 0.70
C ILE A 96 14.90 8.77 1.69
N ASP A 97 16.13 8.99 1.23
CA ASP A 97 17.26 9.20 2.13
C ASP A 97 17.00 10.43 3.03
N PRO A 98 16.98 10.26 4.37
CA PRO A 98 16.72 11.36 5.29
C PRO A 98 17.66 12.56 5.15
N ASN A 99 18.90 12.36 4.67
CA ASN A 99 19.88 13.44 4.50
C ASN A 99 19.58 14.36 3.30
N ILE A 100 18.72 13.94 2.37
CA ILE A 100 18.23 14.80 1.29
C ILE A 100 17.47 16.01 1.86
N VAL A 101 16.72 15.80 2.94
CA VAL A 101 15.88 16.82 3.58
C VAL A 101 16.71 18.03 4.06
N PRO A 102 17.67 17.88 5.00
CA PRO A 102 18.49 19.01 5.44
C PRO A 102 19.42 19.53 4.32
N TYR A 103 19.80 18.70 3.35
CA TYR A 103 20.59 19.14 2.21
C TYR A 103 19.83 20.15 1.36
N LEU A 104 18.61 19.83 0.93
CA LEU A 104 17.76 20.72 0.12
C LEU A 104 17.35 21.97 0.90
N MET A 105 16.98 21.82 2.18
CA MET A 105 16.67 22.97 3.04
C MET A 105 17.80 23.98 3.08
N LYS A 106 19.05 23.53 3.22
CA LYS A 106 20.22 24.40 3.22
C LYS A 106 20.52 25.00 1.84
N LYS A 107 20.33 24.23 0.77
CA LYS A 107 20.67 24.68 -0.60
C LYS A 107 19.69 25.71 -1.16
N GLU A 108 18.41 25.50 -0.90
CA GLU A 108 17.31 26.30 -1.46
C GLU A 108 16.70 27.24 -0.40
N ASN A 109 17.29 27.31 0.79
CA ASN A 109 16.79 28.08 1.94
C ASN A 109 15.32 27.79 2.26
N ILE A 110 14.95 26.51 2.23
CA ILE A 110 13.57 26.03 2.45
C ILE A 110 13.35 25.85 3.96
N SER A 111 12.24 26.41 4.46
CA SER A 111 11.83 26.22 5.87
C SER A 111 11.40 24.77 6.14
N PRO A 112 11.43 24.29 7.40
CA PRO A 112 10.90 22.97 7.74
C PRO A 112 9.44 22.72 7.26
N ASP A 113 8.59 23.74 7.32
CA ASP A 113 7.19 23.67 6.90
C ASP A 113 7.04 23.62 5.37
N ASP A 114 7.83 24.41 4.66
CA ASP A 114 7.88 24.38 3.20
C ASP A 114 8.45 23.05 2.69
N MET A 115 9.42 22.48 3.40
CA MET A 115 9.98 21.17 3.08
C MET A 115 8.94 20.06 3.31
N THR A 116 8.15 20.16 4.38
CA THR A 116 7.01 19.27 4.62
C THR A 116 5.98 19.38 3.49
N THR A 117 5.68 20.59 3.03
CA THR A 117 4.80 20.84 1.88
C THR A 117 5.37 20.26 0.60
N LEU A 118 6.68 20.43 0.34
CA LEU A 118 7.36 19.87 -0.82
C LEU A 118 7.21 18.35 -0.84
N MET A 119 7.54 17.67 0.27
CA MET A 119 7.46 16.21 0.37
C MET A 119 6.04 15.66 0.26
N ASN A 120 5.02 16.39 0.72
CA ASN A 120 3.64 15.90 0.78
C ASN A 120 2.76 16.33 -0.40
N ARG A 121 3.06 17.44 -1.06
CA ARG A 121 2.16 18.08 -2.03
C ARG A 121 2.79 18.33 -3.40
N LYS A 122 4.13 18.41 -3.48
CA LYS A 122 4.85 18.75 -4.73
C LYS A 122 5.77 17.63 -5.22
N SER A 123 5.74 16.48 -4.56
CA SER A 123 6.55 15.31 -4.88
C SER A 123 5.69 14.27 -5.59
N GLY A 124 6.05 12.99 -5.51
CA GLY A 124 5.17 11.95 -6.02
C GLY A 124 5.16 11.84 -7.54
N PHE A 125 4.08 11.29 -8.05
CA PHE A 125 3.75 11.27 -9.47
C PHE A 125 3.84 12.67 -10.06
N LEU A 126 3.28 13.67 -9.36
CA LEU A 126 3.31 15.07 -9.77
C LEU A 126 4.75 15.59 -9.93
N GLY A 127 5.59 15.42 -8.92
CA GLY A 127 6.97 15.91 -8.94
C GLY A 127 7.84 15.22 -10.00
N VAL A 128 7.73 13.89 -10.14
CA VAL A 128 8.54 13.14 -11.11
C VAL A 128 8.06 13.39 -12.53
N SER A 129 6.75 13.33 -12.79
CA SER A 129 6.21 13.51 -14.15
C SER A 129 6.25 14.98 -14.60
N GLY A 130 6.02 15.92 -13.69
CA GLY A 130 5.74 17.31 -14.01
C GLY A 130 4.37 17.51 -14.67
N VAL A 131 3.48 16.51 -14.62
CA VAL A 131 2.18 16.51 -15.30
C VAL A 131 1.05 16.54 -14.26
N SER A 132 0.89 15.46 -13.51
CA SER A 132 -0.27 15.28 -12.63
C SER A 132 0.00 14.29 -11.50
N SER A 133 -0.83 14.35 -10.47
CA SER A 133 -0.92 13.32 -9.43
C SER A 133 -1.86 12.16 -9.80
N ASP A 134 -2.63 12.27 -10.87
CA ASP A 134 -3.57 11.24 -11.32
C ASP A 134 -2.91 10.25 -12.29
N CYS A 135 -2.99 8.95 -11.99
CA CYS A 135 -2.42 7.91 -12.84
C CYS A 135 -3.02 7.86 -14.26
N ARG A 136 -4.30 8.26 -14.43
CA ARG A 136 -4.99 8.25 -15.72
C ARG A 136 -4.44 9.34 -16.64
N GLU A 137 -4.15 10.51 -16.07
CA GLU A 137 -3.51 11.61 -16.80
C GLU A 137 -2.05 11.27 -17.14
N LEU A 138 -1.36 10.51 -16.28
CA LEU A 138 -0.05 9.97 -16.62
C LEU A 138 -0.11 8.96 -17.77
N ASP A 139 -1.09 8.04 -17.78
CA ASP A 139 -1.26 7.09 -18.89
C ASP A 139 -1.54 7.82 -20.21
N ALA A 140 -2.33 8.89 -20.20
CA ALA A 140 -2.55 9.74 -21.37
C ALA A 140 -1.24 10.41 -21.83
N ALA A 141 -0.48 11.02 -20.91
CA ALA A 141 0.81 11.63 -21.22
C ALA A 141 1.83 10.61 -21.76
N ILE A 142 1.81 9.36 -21.29
CA ILE A 142 2.65 8.28 -21.82
C ILE A 142 2.27 7.95 -23.26
N ALA A 143 0.98 7.91 -23.59
CA ALA A 143 0.51 7.70 -24.96
C ALA A 143 0.98 8.82 -25.91
N GLU A 144 1.18 10.03 -25.39
CA GLU A 144 1.76 11.19 -26.09
C GLU A 144 3.30 11.21 -26.09
N GLY A 145 3.97 10.21 -25.50
CA GLY A 145 5.43 10.08 -25.49
C GLY A 145 6.16 10.72 -24.31
N ASN A 146 5.46 11.04 -23.21
CA ASN A 146 6.08 11.63 -22.02
C ASN A 146 6.87 10.58 -21.20
N GLU A 147 8.20 10.58 -21.34
CA GLU A 147 9.08 9.65 -20.62
C GLU A 147 9.12 9.88 -19.10
N ARG A 148 8.85 11.11 -18.61
CA ARG A 148 8.80 11.37 -17.16
C ARG A 148 7.53 10.81 -16.51
N ALA A 149 6.40 10.84 -17.20
CA ALA A 149 5.17 10.16 -16.75
C ALA A 149 5.38 8.64 -16.67
N LYS A 150 6.02 8.06 -17.69
CA LYS A 150 6.41 6.65 -17.69
C LYS A 150 7.37 6.29 -16.54
N LEU A 151 8.34 7.16 -16.27
CA LEU A 151 9.27 7.01 -15.15
C LEU A 151 8.52 7.01 -13.82
N ALA A 152 7.60 7.95 -13.60
CA ALA A 152 6.82 8.03 -12.37
C ALA A 152 6.04 6.74 -12.07
N LEU A 153 5.31 6.20 -13.06
CA LEU A 153 4.57 4.94 -12.90
C LEU A 153 5.49 3.71 -12.76
N LYS A 154 6.68 3.75 -13.39
CA LYS A 154 7.69 2.70 -13.23
C LYS A 154 8.26 2.67 -11.81
N ILE A 155 8.58 3.82 -11.22
CA ILE A 155 9.02 3.91 -9.81
C ILE A 155 7.94 3.36 -8.89
N PHE A 156 6.69 3.80 -9.07
CA PHE A 156 5.56 3.31 -8.28
C PHE A 156 5.42 1.78 -8.32
N THR A 157 5.40 1.22 -9.53
CA THR A 157 5.28 -0.23 -9.70
C THR A 157 6.46 -0.98 -9.09
N HIS A 158 7.67 -0.42 -9.20
CA HIS A 158 8.88 -0.99 -8.61
C HIS A 158 8.82 -1.01 -7.08
N ASP A 159 8.38 0.08 -6.45
CA ASP A 159 8.23 0.15 -4.99
C ASP A 159 7.18 -0.85 -4.49
N VAL A 160 6.05 -0.99 -5.20
CA VAL A 160 5.02 -2.00 -4.90
C VAL A 160 5.63 -3.41 -4.91
N ILE A 161 6.40 -3.76 -5.95
CA ILE A 161 7.08 -5.06 -6.04
C ILE A 161 8.06 -5.24 -4.87
N LYS A 162 8.87 -4.23 -4.56
CA LYS A 162 9.85 -4.31 -3.46
C LYS A 162 9.19 -4.55 -2.12
N ILE A 163 8.11 -3.82 -1.82
CA ILE A 163 7.40 -3.93 -0.54
C ILE A 163 6.67 -5.27 -0.42
N ILE A 164 6.04 -5.75 -1.49
CA ILE A 164 5.45 -7.10 -1.49
C ILE A 164 6.55 -8.13 -1.26
N GLY A 165 7.67 -8.04 -1.97
CA GLY A 165 8.80 -8.95 -1.81
C GLY A 165 9.38 -8.98 -0.39
N SER A 166 9.50 -7.82 0.27
CA SER A 166 9.96 -7.77 1.66
C SER A 166 8.99 -8.46 2.61
N TYR A 167 7.69 -8.25 2.45
CA TYR A 167 6.68 -8.87 3.31
C TYR A 167 6.51 -10.36 3.07
N ILE A 168 6.69 -10.82 1.83
CA ILE A 168 6.77 -12.25 1.52
C ILE A 168 7.94 -12.87 2.28
N ALA A 169 9.11 -12.23 2.24
CA ALA A 169 10.29 -12.73 2.94
C ALA A 169 10.10 -12.73 4.46
N GLU A 170 9.50 -11.67 5.00
CA GLU A 170 9.21 -11.54 6.43
C GLU A 170 8.23 -12.59 6.95
N MET A 171 7.16 -12.86 6.19
CA MET A 171 6.16 -13.86 6.56
C MET A 171 6.59 -15.29 6.21
N ASP A 172 7.72 -15.49 5.53
CA ASP A 172 8.17 -16.77 4.96
C ASP A 172 7.13 -17.38 4.00
N GLY A 173 6.70 -16.59 3.02
CA GLY A 173 5.70 -16.96 2.02
C GLY A 173 4.43 -16.11 2.05
N VAL A 174 3.51 -16.41 1.14
CA VAL A 174 2.24 -15.70 0.99
C VAL A 174 1.19 -16.63 0.39
N ASP A 175 -0.02 -16.58 0.91
CA ASP A 175 -1.16 -17.35 0.41
C ASP A 175 -2.03 -16.51 -0.53
N LEU A 176 -2.14 -15.20 -0.24
CA LEU A 176 -3.04 -14.30 -0.94
C LEU A 176 -2.47 -12.88 -1.07
N ILE A 177 -2.48 -12.33 -2.28
CA ILE A 177 -2.21 -10.90 -2.55
C ILE A 177 -3.52 -10.24 -2.98
N VAL A 178 -3.88 -9.14 -2.32
CA VAL A 178 -5.14 -8.41 -2.55
C VAL A 178 -4.82 -7.02 -3.09
N PHE A 179 -5.41 -6.64 -4.22
CA PHE A 179 -5.39 -5.27 -4.74
C PHE A 179 -6.71 -4.59 -4.47
N THR A 180 -6.64 -3.37 -3.96
CA THR A 180 -7.82 -2.55 -3.64
C THR A 180 -7.55 -1.06 -3.86
N ALA A 181 -8.58 -0.24 -3.67
CA ALA A 181 -8.62 1.20 -3.89
C ALA A 181 -8.46 1.61 -5.37
N GLY A 182 -8.56 2.92 -5.64
CA GLY A 182 -8.75 3.44 -6.99
C GLY A 182 -7.77 2.93 -8.06
N ILE A 183 -6.46 2.88 -7.77
CA ILE A 183 -5.45 2.36 -8.70
C ILE A 183 -5.46 0.83 -8.71
N GLY A 184 -5.53 0.20 -7.53
CA GLY A 184 -5.47 -1.25 -7.39
C GLY A 184 -6.64 -1.96 -8.08
N GLU A 185 -7.83 -1.39 -8.02
CA GLU A 185 -9.06 -1.93 -8.62
C GLU A 185 -9.13 -1.69 -10.14
N ASN A 186 -8.60 -0.56 -10.61
CA ASN A 186 -8.84 -0.11 -11.99
C ASN A 186 -7.63 -0.19 -12.92
N ASN A 187 -6.43 -0.54 -12.42
CA ASN A 187 -5.22 -0.62 -13.24
C ASN A 187 -4.76 -2.08 -13.47
N PRO A 188 -5.31 -2.78 -14.50
CA PRO A 188 -4.94 -4.16 -14.80
C PRO A 188 -3.48 -4.31 -15.23
N ARG A 189 -2.88 -3.27 -15.85
CA ARG A 189 -1.48 -3.28 -16.29
C ARG A 189 -0.53 -3.30 -15.09
N LEU A 190 -0.82 -2.52 -14.06
CA LEU A 190 -0.06 -2.51 -12.82
C LEU A 190 -0.14 -3.87 -12.12
N ARG A 191 -1.35 -4.40 -11.91
CA ARG A 191 -1.53 -5.70 -11.25
C ARG A 191 -0.76 -6.81 -11.95
N ARG A 192 -0.87 -6.86 -13.30
CA ARG A 192 -0.09 -7.78 -14.13
C ARG A 192 1.40 -7.65 -13.88
N ARG A 193 1.95 -6.43 -14.01
CA ARG A 193 3.39 -6.20 -13.88
C ARG A 193 3.90 -6.60 -12.50
N VAL A 194 3.14 -6.30 -11.45
CA VAL A 194 3.47 -6.70 -10.08
C VAL A 194 3.48 -8.22 -9.95
N CYS A 195 2.41 -8.90 -10.38
CA CYS A 195 2.27 -10.35 -10.20
C CYS A 195 3.29 -11.17 -11.02
N GLU A 196 3.62 -10.72 -12.24
CA GLU A 196 4.63 -11.38 -13.09
C GLU A 196 6.02 -11.44 -12.43
N ASN A 197 6.33 -10.53 -11.49
CA ASN A 197 7.61 -10.57 -10.75
C ASN A 197 7.70 -11.70 -9.73
N PHE A 198 6.57 -12.32 -9.34
CA PHE A 198 6.54 -13.37 -8.31
C PHE A 198 6.26 -14.77 -8.88
N GLY A 199 6.37 -14.94 -10.21
CA GLY A 199 6.13 -16.23 -10.86
C GLY A 199 7.03 -17.37 -10.37
N TYR A 200 8.26 -17.06 -9.93
CA TYR A 200 9.21 -18.03 -9.38
C TYR A 200 8.71 -18.74 -8.11
N MET A 201 7.71 -18.18 -7.42
CA MET A 201 7.09 -18.78 -6.23
C MET A 201 5.94 -19.74 -6.59
N GLY A 202 5.61 -19.88 -7.88
CA GLY A 202 4.43 -20.61 -8.34
C GLY A 202 3.16 -19.75 -8.40
N LEU A 203 3.29 -18.41 -8.38
CA LEU A 203 2.19 -17.52 -8.74
C LEU A 203 1.94 -17.64 -10.25
N LYS A 204 0.74 -18.07 -10.63
CA LYS A 204 0.27 -18.13 -12.01
C LYS A 204 -0.83 -17.09 -12.19
N PHE A 205 -0.53 -16.04 -12.96
CA PHE A 205 -1.44 -14.92 -13.19
C PHE A 205 -2.47 -15.25 -14.27
N ASP A 206 -3.73 -14.86 -14.06
CA ASP A 206 -4.80 -15.03 -15.04
C ASP A 206 -5.04 -13.71 -15.78
N TYR A 207 -4.62 -13.67 -17.05
CA TYR A 207 -4.71 -12.48 -17.89
C TYR A 207 -6.15 -12.12 -18.27
N GLU A 208 -7.02 -13.11 -18.44
CA GLU A 208 -8.41 -12.90 -18.83
C GLU A 208 -9.22 -12.39 -17.65
N ALA A 209 -9.09 -13.03 -16.49
CA ALA A 209 -9.75 -12.60 -15.26
C ALA A 209 -9.33 -11.18 -14.83
N ASN A 210 -8.09 -10.78 -15.12
CA ASN A 210 -7.58 -9.44 -14.82
C ASN A 210 -8.10 -8.34 -15.77
N ALA A 211 -8.71 -8.67 -16.91
CA ALA A 211 -9.01 -7.72 -17.97
C ALA A 211 -10.03 -6.63 -17.57
N ALA A 212 -11.01 -6.98 -16.72
CA ALA A 212 -12.08 -6.06 -16.31
C ALA A 212 -11.78 -5.36 -14.96
N PRO A 213 -11.96 -4.03 -14.85
CA PRO A 213 -11.82 -3.30 -13.58
C PRO A 213 -12.94 -3.64 -12.58
N GLY A 214 -12.79 -3.17 -11.34
CA GLY A 214 -13.93 -2.79 -10.48
C GLY A 214 -14.67 -3.86 -9.66
N ASP A 215 -14.54 -5.15 -9.96
CA ASP A 215 -15.26 -6.19 -9.20
C ASP A 215 -14.34 -7.05 -8.32
N ASP A 216 -14.94 -7.61 -7.26
CA ASP A 216 -14.32 -8.65 -6.46
C ASP A 216 -14.07 -9.89 -7.34
N LYS A 217 -12.81 -10.21 -7.63
CA LYS A 217 -12.48 -11.35 -8.48
C LYS A 217 -11.11 -11.92 -8.17
N VAL A 218 -10.98 -13.23 -8.34
CA VAL A 218 -9.69 -13.92 -8.36
C VAL A 218 -9.04 -13.67 -9.71
N ILE A 219 -7.78 -13.25 -9.71
CA ILE A 219 -6.98 -12.94 -10.92
C ILE A 219 -5.70 -13.81 -11.00
N SER A 220 -5.66 -14.88 -10.24
CA SER A 220 -4.67 -15.96 -10.36
C SER A 220 -5.34 -17.19 -10.97
N ALA A 221 -4.59 -17.96 -11.76
CA ALA A 221 -5.07 -19.21 -12.34
C ALA A 221 -5.47 -20.21 -11.22
N PRO A 222 -6.40 -21.15 -11.48
CA PRO A 222 -6.85 -22.12 -10.49
C PRO A 222 -5.75 -23.00 -9.88
N ASP A 223 -4.66 -23.23 -10.62
CA ASP A 223 -3.51 -24.03 -10.23
C ASP A 223 -2.32 -23.18 -9.71
N SER A 224 -2.55 -21.89 -9.44
CA SER A 224 -1.58 -21.00 -8.80
C SER A 224 -1.38 -21.36 -7.33
N LYS A 225 -0.12 -21.40 -6.87
CA LYS A 225 0.20 -21.60 -5.44
C LYS A 225 -0.16 -20.39 -4.58
N VAL A 226 -0.05 -19.19 -5.16
CA VAL A 226 -0.40 -17.93 -4.51
C VAL A 226 -1.68 -17.41 -5.16
N LYS A 227 -2.72 -17.18 -4.36
CA LYS A 227 -3.94 -16.55 -4.88
C LYS A 227 -3.73 -15.05 -5.04
N VAL A 228 -4.33 -14.47 -6.07
CA VAL A 228 -4.35 -13.02 -6.27
C VAL A 228 -5.77 -12.57 -6.47
N MET A 229 -6.18 -11.49 -5.82
CA MET A 229 -7.52 -10.95 -5.92
C MET A 229 -7.54 -9.44 -6.14
N VAL A 230 -8.54 -8.97 -6.87
CA VAL A 230 -9.04 -7.60 -6.76
C VAL A 230 -10.21 -7.64 -5.80
N VAL A 231 -10.25 -6.73 -4.83
CA VAL A 231 -11.37 -6.59 -3.90
C VAL A 231 -11.70 -5.12 -3.73
N SER A 232 -12.95 -4.76 -4.00
CA SER A 232 -13.40 -3.38 -3.85
C SER A 232 -13.48 -3.04 -2.36
N THR A 233 -12.77 -1.98 -1.95
CA THR A 233 -12.88 -1.48 -0.58
C THR A 233 -14.19 -0.72 -0.40
N ASN A 234 -14.71 -0.69 0.82
CA ASN A 234 -15.88 0.12 1.17
C ASN A 234 -15.70 0.61 2.60
N GLU A 235 -14.93 1.68 2.75
CA GLU A 235 -14.56 2.23 4.05
C GLU A 235 -15.79 2.77 4.78
N GLU A 236 -16.75 3.35 4.06
CA GLU A 236 -18.01 3.86 4.57
C GLU A 236 -18.84 2.76 5.24
N LEU A 237 -18.91 1.57 4.62
CA LEU A 237 -19.61 0.40 5.19
C LEU A 237 -18.93 -0.10 6.46
N VAL A 238 -17.60 -0.07 6.53
CA VAL A 238 -16.87 -0.47 7.74
C VAL A 238 -17.14 0.51 8.86
N ILE A 239 -17.05 1.82 8.59
CA ILE A 239 -17.36 2.87 9.55
C ILE A 239 -18.79 2.74 10.08
N ALA A 240 -19.76 2.47 9.19
CA ALA A 240 -21.15 2.28 9.57
C ALA A 240 -21.34 1.04 10.46
N ARG A 241 -20.68 -0.08 10.15
CA ARG A 241 -20.73 -1.31 10.96
C ARG A 241 -20.07 -1.16 12.32
N ASP A 242 -18.90 -0.52 12.38
CA ASP A 242 -18.19 -0.29 13.63
C ASP A 242 -18.99 0.67 14.52
N THR A 243 -19.58 1.72 13.93
CA THR A 243 -20.46 2.65 14.65
C THR A 243 -21.69 1.93 15.18
N MET A 244 -22.33 1.07 14.38
CA MET A 244 -23.46 0.25 14.81
C MET A 244 -23.08 -0.67 15.98
N HIS A 245 -21.95 -1.39 15.89
CA HIS A 245 -21.48 -2.25 16.98
C HIS A 245 -21.16 -1.48 18.26
N LEU A 246 -20.58 -0.28 18.17
CA LEU A 246 -20.28 0.55 19.34
C LEU A 246 -21.56 1.11 19.98
N VAL A 247 -22.55 1.53 19.18
CA VAL A 247 -23.83 2.03 19.69
C VAL A 247 -24.65 0.93 20.34
N LEU A 248 -24.68 -0.27 19.74
CA LEU A 248 -25.44 -1.41 20.26
C LEU A 248 -24.71 -2.16 21.39
N GLY A 249 -23.38 -2.22 21.35
CA GLY A 249 -22.56 -2.87 22.38
C GLY A 249 -22.43 -2.07 23.69
N ASN A 250 -22.84 -0.80 23.70
CA ASN A 250 -22.95 0.03 24.89
C ASN A 250 -24.38 0.01 25.51
N GLN A 251 -25.25 -0.92 25.08
CA GLN A 251 -26.60 -1.10 25.63
C GLN A 251 -26.72 -2.29 26.61
N GLU A 252 -25.63 -2.75 27.21
CA GLU A 252 -25.66 -3.63 28.40
C GLU A 252 -25.64 -2.85 29.71
#